data_AF-A0A4Z1C525-F1
#
_entry.id   AF-A0A4Z1C525-F1
#
_cell.length_a   1.000
_cell.length_b   1.000
_cell.length_c   1.000
_cell.angle_alpha   90.00
_cell.angle_beta   90.00
_cell.angle_gamma   90.00
#
_symmetry.space_group_name_H-M   'P 1'
#
loop_
_entity.id
_entity.type
_entity.pdbx_description
1 polymer ?
#
loop_
_entity_poly.entity_id
_entity_poly.type
_entity_poly.pdbx_seq_one_letter_code
_entity_poly.pdbx_strand_id
1 'polypeptide(L)' 'MKAQVTLLREAGAARPYTDSRPLEIVEATVQDPGPGELLIKMAAAGLCHS' A
#
# COMPACT_ATOMS: atom_id res chain seq x y z
N MET A 1 4.51 -14.65 -1.81
CA MET A 1 3.10 -14.46 -2.26
C MET A 1 2.99 -13.22 -3.14
N LYS A 2 2.11 -13.18 -4.16
CA LYS A 2 1.81 -11.93 -4.91
C LYS A 2 0.57 -11.25 -4.32
N ALA A 3 0.62 -9.93 -4.18
CA ALA A 3 -0.48 -9.12 -3.66
C ALA A 3 -0.62 -7.82 -4.45
N GLN A 4 -1.86 -7.37 -4.65
CA GLN A 4 -2.13 -6.03 -5.16
C GLN A 4 -2.05 -5.04 -3.99
N VAL A 5 -1.30 -3.96 -4.16
CA VAL A 5 -1.09 -2.93 -3.14
C VAL A 5 -1.30 -1.54 -3.72
N THR A 6 -1.71 -0.60 -2.87
CA THR A 6 -1.74 0.82 -3.21
C THR A 6 -0.43 1.45 -2.75
N LEU A 7 0.42 1.84 -3.71
CA LEU A 7 1.71 2.47 -3.48
C LEU A 7 1.60 3.99 -3.53
N LEU A 8 2.09 4.68 -2.51
CA LEU A 8 2.34 6.12 -2.58
C LEU A 8 3.67 6.36 -3.31
N ARG A 9 3.59 6.89 -4.52
CA ARG A 9 4.74 7.06 -5.41
C ARG A 9 5.53 8.32 -5.11
N GLU A 10 4.83 9.39 -4.74
CA GLU A 10 5.39 10.69 -4.43
C GLU A 10 4.75 11.24 -3.15
N ALA A 11 5.53 11.26 -2.07
CA ALA A 11 5.12 11.89 -0.83
C ALA A 11 5.13 13.42 -0.99
N GLY A 12 4.11 14.09 -0.47
CA GLY A 12 4.01 15.56 -0.55
C GLY A 12 3.54 16.10 -1.89
N ALA A 13 3.00 15.26 -2.78
CA ALA A 13 2.42 15.68 -4.06
C ALA A 13 1.45 16.85 -3.90
N ALA A 14 1.40 17.72 -4.91
CA ALA A 14 0.53 18.90 -4.87
C ALA A 14 -0.96 18.51 -4.81
N ARG A 15 -1.75 19.31 -4.09
CA ARG A 15 -3.21 19.21 -4.11
C ARG A 15 -3.78 20.01 -5.30
N PRO A 16 -4.91 19.60 -5.89
CA PRO A 16 -5.76 18.47 -5.50
C PRO A 16 -5.23 17.10 -5.98
N TYR A 17 -5.42 16.04 -5.18
CA TYR A 17 -4.94 14.69 -5.50
C TYR A 17 -5.68 14.01 -6.65
N THR A 18 -6.80 14.57 -7.11
CA THR A 18 -7.47 14.14 -8.35
C THR A 18 -6.60 14.34 -9.58
N ASP A 19 -5.71 15.34 -9.50
CA ASP A 19 -4.87 15.79 -10.61
C ASP A 19 -3.47 15.20 -10.45
N SER A 20 -2.87 15.31 -9.26
CA SER A 20 -1.52 14.79 -9.00
C SER A 20 -1.46 13.27 -8.86
N ARG A 21 -2.57 12.61 -8.52
CA ARG A 21 -2.74 11.14 -8.48
C ARG A 21 -1.52 10.42 -7.89
N PRO A 22 -1.14 10.69 -6.63
CA PRO A 22 0.11 10.19 -6.07
C PRO A 22 0.08 8.69 -5.70
N LEU A 23 -1.09 8.06 -5.77
CA LEU A 23 -1.31 6.65 -5.45
C LEU A 23 -1.41 5.82 -6.73
N GLU A 24 -0.69 4.70 -6.78
CA GLU A 24 -0.74 3.73 -7.87
C GLU A 24 -1.09 2.34 -7.32
N ILE A 25 -1.91 1.59 -8.05
CA ILE A 25 -2.18 0.19 -7.73
C ILE A 25 -1.16 -0.68 -8.46
N VAL A 26 -0.34 -1.42 -7.72
CA VAL A 26 0.74 -2.25 -8.28
C VAL A 26 0.70 -3.67 -7.73
N GLU A 27 1.33 -4.59 -8.45
CA GLU A 27 1.59 -5.94 -7.94
C GLU A 27 2.91 -5.94 -7.16
N ALA A 28 2.87 -6.42 -5.92
CA ALA A 28 4.03 -6.59 -5.06
C ALA A 28 4.21 -8.07 -4.68
N THR A 29 5.46 -8.49 -4.56
CA THR A 29 5.80 -9.80 -3.99
C THR A 29 6.08 -9.65 -2.50
N VAL A 30 5.26 -10.30 -1.68
CA VAL A 30 5.45 -10.40 -0.24
C VAL A 30 6.32 -11.62 0.06
N GLN A 31 7.40 -11.41 0.78
CA GLN A 31 8.31 -12.47 1.22
C GLN A 31 7.67 -13.32 2.32
N ASP A 32 8.21 -14.51 2.54
CA ASP A 32 7.77 -15.37 3.64
C ASP A 32 8.16 -14.74 4.99
N PRO A 33 7.35 -14.97 6.04
CA PRO A 33 7.59 -14.37 7.35
C PRO A 33 8.87 -14.95 7.98
N GLY A 34 9.61 -14.09 8.69
CA GLY A 34 10.73 -14.52 9.52
C GLY A 34 10.29 -15.19 10.83
N PRO A 35 11.25 -15.61 11.68
CA PRO A 35 10.94 -16.18 12.98
C PRO A 35 10.15 -15.21 13.85
N GLY A 36 8.95 -15.63 14.28
CA GLY A 36 8.05 -14.83 15.12
C GLY A 36 7.14 -13.86 14.35
N GLU A 37 7.21 -13.84 13.01
CA GLU A 37 6.34 -13.01 12.17
C GLU A 37 5.15 -13.81 11.62
N LEU A 38 4.10 -13.09 11.20
CA LEU A 38 2.92 -13.67 10.55
C LEU A 38 2.68 -12.98 9.21
N LEU A 39 2.42 -13.79 8.19
CA LEU A 39 1.92 -13.30 6.92
C LEU A 39 0.38 -13.30 6.95
N ILE A 40 -0.22 -12.11 6.90
CA ILE A 40 -1.67 -11.93 7.03
C ILE A 40 -2.26 -11.46 5.70
N LYS A 41 -3.32 -12.14 5.24
CA LYS A 41 -4.14 -11.67 4.12
C LYS A 41 -5.14 -10.64 4.62
N MET A 42 -4.99 -9.39 4.18
CA MET A 42 -5.91 -8.31 4.53
C MET A 42 -7.30 -8.54 3.91
N ALA A 43 -8.35 -8.41 4.72
CA ALA A 43 -9.75 -8.46 4.26
C ALA A 43 -10.30 -7.06 3.93
N ALA A 44 -9.87 -6.04 4.69
CA ALA A 44 -10.22 -4.64 4.50
C ALA A 44 -9.15 -3.74 5.11
N ALA A 45 -9.13 -2.47 4.70
CA ALA A 45 -8.30 -1.42 5.28
C ALA A 45 -9.13 -0.15 5.45
N GLY A 46 -8.86 0.62 6.50
CA GLY A 46 -9.44 1.94 6.74
C GLY A 46 -8.42 3.04 6.56
N LEU A 47 -8.88 4.24 6.16
CA LEU A 47 -8.04 5.44 6.14
C LEU A 47 -8.20 6.19 7.45
N CYS A 48 -7.08 6.47 8.11
CA CYS A 48 -7.01 7.29 9.31
C CYS A 48 -6.45 8.68 8.96
N HIS A 49 -6.64 9.62 9.87
CA HIS A 49 -6.03 10.95 9.79
C HIS A 49 -4.54 10.96 10.18
N SER A 50 -4.14 10.00 11.02
CA SER A 50 -2.78 9.83 11.55
C SER A 50 -1.76 9.45 10.50
#